data_AF-A0A430AHF0-F1
#
_entry.id   AF-A0A430AHF0-F1
#
_cell.length_a   1.000
_cell.length_b   1.000
_cell.length_c   1.000
_cell.angle_alpha   90.00
_cell.angle_beta   90.00
_cell.angle_gamma   90.00
#
_symmetry.space_group_name_H-M   'P 1'
#
loop_
_entity.id
_entity.type
_entity.pdbx_description
1 polymer ?
#
loop_
_entity_poly.entity_id
_entity_poly.type
_entity_poly.pdbx_seq_one_letter_code
_entity_poly.pdbx_strand_id
1 'polypeptide(L)'
;MKKIIDYYKTSLEQASLSEVKPTKNKSLQISFQNYLTGVVKELTEEIIDRLFEKNEEEIEVFLFPIQLQSGSGKSEKRLYPLIIPASLTKSGELKHIAYGVPWIPRMLLAPVENSKLSVIGENDDYLKFIESHSFRELSWNEYTQLTNELYEYVSKQKVTDLTEISWYKKVDEEVLIFKGVSNGGAAQRIVKLYDSIAKYNGELLLLNNFLGNENSSTDSNLLPKTKQIEMDKFHVGQMKPTFGLSPSQREVVRHMNTLDNGEIIGVTGPPGTGKTTLLQSIIASNWIKAAIDQKQPPICVVSSTNNQAVTNVIESFQIDNSQGTSFDLNHFPDFPELHSLKKNFDLFEDRWIPQLDSYGLYIVNKKKYSEASLAAMKAKISSDNSEYLERMESIDFSEQATVYFLSNFEQIFNKKDFTIKQAKKEIHRWLIILSRDLHDLIEYHSNAKNYEETIAKRNNRLSEINNSIDENQKKIKELKNTCFEWETFNSKASNILDMIPYLKQKREQERKQKFCHLNELSSIEELESLLEKEKNQ
;
A
#
# COMPACT_ATOMS: atom_id res chain seq x y z
N MET A 1 -25.47 -4.85 3.22
CA MET A 1 -24.83 -4.67 1.90
C MET A 1 -25.73 -3.96 0.89
N LYS A 2 -26.79 -4.57 0.32
CA LYS A 2 -27.59 -3.96 -0.77
C LYS A 2 -28.02 -2.52 -0.52
N LYS A 3 -28.65 -2.23 0.63
CA LYS A 3 -29.02 -0.85 1.02
C LYS A 3 -27.84 0.15 1.01
N ILE A 4 -26.65 -0.28 1.39
CA ILE A 4 -25.45 0.58 1.42
C ILE A 4 -24.91 0.78 0.00
N ILE A 5 -24.92 -0.26 -0.84
CA ILE A 5 -24.55 -0.16 -2.26
C ILE A 5 -25.53 0.75 -3.00
N ASP A 6 -26.84 0.59 -2.76
CA ASP A 6 -27.87 1.45 -3.32
C ASP A 6 -27.66 2.90 -2.84
N TYR A 7 -27.32 3.13 -1.57
CA TYR A 7 -26.98 4.46 -1.06
C TYR A 7 -25.76 5.07 -1.77
N TYR A 8 -24.66 4.32 -1.95
CA TYR A 8 -23.46 4.83 -2.63
C TYR A 8 -23.71 5.06 -4.12
N LYS A 9 -24.52 4.20 -4.76
CA LYS A 9 -24.98 4.36 -6.14
C LYS A 9 -25.75 5.67 -6.28
N THR A 10 -26.82 5.84 -5.51
CA THR A 10 -27.65 7.05 -5.53
C THR A 10 -26.86 8.30 -5.20
N SER A 11 -25.94 8.24 -4.22
CA SER A 11 -25.08 9.38 -3.86
C SER A 11 -24.15 9.78 -5.02
N LEU A 12 -23.56 8.83 -5.72
CA LEU A 12 -22.69 9.10 -6.85
C LEU A 12 -23.46 9.62 -8.07
N GLU A 13 -24.65 9.07 -8.31
CA GLU A 13 -25.58 9.56 -9.32
C GLU A 13 -26.01 11.01 -9.01
N GLN A 14 -26.33 11.33 -7.76
CA GLN A 14 -26.65 12.69 -7.34
C GLN A 14 -25.45 13.65 -7.47
N ALA A 15 -24.24 13.19 -7.15
CA ALA A 15 -23.03 13.99 -7.31
C ALA A 15 -22.75 14.32 -8.79
N SER A 16 -23.20 13.47 -9.73
CA SER A 16 -23.09 13.74 -11.16
C SER A 16 -24.01 14.86 -11.64
N LEU A 17 -25.03 15.24 -10.86
CA LEU A 17 -25.95 16.36 -11.13
C LEU A 17 -25.38 17.71 -10.66
N SER A 18 -24.06 17.90 -10.82
CA SER A 18 -23.37 19.12 -10.42
C SER A 18 -23.72 20.31 -11.32
N GLU A 19 -23.59 21.54 -10.80
CA GLU A 19 -23.64 22.74 -11.64
C GLU A 19 -22.42 22.80 -12.59
N VAL A 20 -22.65 23.19 -13.83
CA VAL A 20 -21.60 23.65 -14.73
C VAL A 20 -21.72 25.16 -14.86
N LYS A 21 -20.60 25.88 -14.71
CA LYS A 21 -20.54 27.33 -14.83
C LYS A 21 -19.75 27.72 -16.09
N PRO A 22 -20.44 28.08 -17.18
CA PRO A 22 -19.81 28.55 -18.40
C PRO A 22 -18.99 29.81 -18.15
N THR A 23 -17.84 29.91 -18.81
CA THR A 23 -17.03 31.13 -18.84
C THR A 23 -17.14 31.79 -20.22
N LYS A 24 -17.28 33.12 -20.26
CA LYS A 24 -17.54 33.89 -21.49
C LYS A 24 -16.52 33.62 -22.61
N ASN A 25 -15.26 33.36 -22.27
CA ASN A 25 -14.19 33.16 -23.25
C ASN A 25 -14.24 31.80 -23.94
N LYS A 26 -15.03 30.84 -23.43
CA LYS A 26 -15.13 29.46 -23.94
C LYS A 26 -16.55 29.08 -24.34
N SER A 27 -17.41 30.09 -24.53
CA SER A 27 -18.80 29.89 -24.87
C SER A 27 -19.17 30.43 -26.25
N LEU A 28 -20.12 29.78 -26.90
CA LEU A 28 -20.74 30.15 -28.16
C LEU A 28 -22.25 30.20 -27.94
N GLN A 29 -22.96 31.14 -28.57
CA GLN A 29 -24.42 31.14 -28.58
C GLN A 29 -24.92 30.70 -29.95
N ILE A 30 -25.98 29.90 -29.97
CA ILE A 30 -26.66 29.47 -31.19
C ILE A 30 -28.17 29.63 -31.02
N SER A 31 -28.90 29.77 -32.13
CA SER A 31 -30.36 29.77 -32.06
C SER A 31 -30.91 28.44 -31.53
N PHE A 32 -32.09 28.48 -30.89
CA PHE A 32 -32.79 27.26 -30.46
C PHE A 32 -33.07 26.30 -31.63
N GLN A 33 -33.32 26.82 -32.84
CA GLN A 33 -33.51 26.00 -34.04
C GLN A 33 -32.24 25.26 -34.46
N ASN A 34 -31.07 25.90 -34.33
CA ASN A 34 -29.77 25.25 -34.59
C ASN A 34 -29.50 24.14 -33.58
N TYR A 35 -29.86 24.35 -32.31
CA TYR A 35 -29.83 23.29 -31.29
C TYR A 35 -30.74 22.11 -31.67
N LEU A 36 -32.00 22.35 -32.08
CA LEU A 36 -32.91 21.28 -32.46
C LEU A 36 -32.44 20.50 -33.70
N THR A 37 -31.87 21.19 -34.68
CA THR A 37 -31.42 20.57 -35.94
C THR A 37 -30.02 19.94 -35.85
N GLY A 38 -29.27 20.22 -34.78
CA GLY A 38 -27.92 19.70 -34.58
C GLY A 38 -26.86 20.37 -35.45
N VAL A 39 -27.12 21.59 -35.94
CA VAL A 39 -26.24 22.30 -36.86
C VAL A 39 -25.89 23.67 -36.30
N VAL A 40 -24.61 23.89 -36.05
CA VAL A 40 -24.02 25.16 -35.62
C VAL A 40 -23.51 25.91 -36.85
N LYS A 41 -24.25 26.92 -37.30
CA LYS A 41 -23.91 27.70 -38.50
C LYS A 41 -22.94 28.84 -38.22
N GLU A 42 -22.81 29.22 -36.94
CA GLU A 42 -22.06 30.38 -36.46
C GLU A 42 -20.58 30.07 -36.17
N LEU A 43 -20.05 28.93 -36.60
CA LEU A 43 -18.64 28.55 -36.43
C LEU A 43 -17.73 29.29 -37.44
N THR A 44 -17.28 30.48 -37.07
CA THR A 44 -16.21 31.19 -37.80
C THR A 44 -14.84 30.57 -37.50
N GLU A 45 -13.85 30.81 -38.36
CA GLU A 45 -12.47 30.35 -38.13
C GLU A 45 -11.92 30.82 -36.77
N GLU A 46 -12.22 32.05 -36.36
CA GLU A 46 -11.83 32.56 -35.03
C GLU A 46 -12.43 31.76 -33.86
N ILE A 47 -13.68 31.30 -34.00
CA ILE A 47 -14.36 30.49 -32.99
C ILE A 47 -13.79 29.07 -32.98
N ILE A 48 -13.46 28.53 -34.15
CA ILE A 48 -12.81 27.22 -34.29
C ILE A 48 -11.44 27.26 -33.61
N ASP A 49 -10.60 28.25 -33.90
CA ASP A 49 -9.27 28.38 -33.28
C ASP A 49 -9.33 28.59 -31.76
N ARG A 50 -10.41 29.18 -31.26
CA ARG A 50 -10.65 29.38 -29.84
C ARG A 50 -11.14 28.11 -29.12
N LEU A 51 -11.97 27.30 -29.79
CA LEU A 51 -12.62 26.13 -29.18
C LEU A 51 -11.87 24.82 -29.45
N PHE A 52 -11.23 24.66 -30.61
CA PHE A 52 -10.56 23.43 -31.02
C PHE A 52 -9.05 23.56 -30.89
N GLU A 53 -8.38 22.50 -30.43
CA GLU A 53 -6.92 22.41 -30.55
C GLU A 53 -6.53 22.05 -32.00
N LYS A 54 -5.28 22.35 -32.42
CA LYS A 54 -4.83 22.22 -33.82
C LYS A 54 -5.14 20.86 -34.47
N ASN A 55 -5.19 19.77 -33.68
CA ASN A 55 -5.42 18.41 -34.17
C ASN A 55 -6.76 17.80 -33.72
N GLU A 56 -7.66 18.57 -33.08
CA GLU A 56 -8.97 18.08 -32.65
C GLU A 56 -10.00 18.28 -33.77
N GLU A 57 -10.63 17.23 -34.29
CA GLU A 57 -11.75 17.35 -35.24
C GLU A 57 -13.12 17.43 -34.55
N GLU A 58 -13.18 17.06 -33.27
CA GLU A 58 -14.40 16.98 -32.47
C GLU A 58 -14.06 17.27 -31.00
N ILE A 59 -14.89 18.08 -30.34
CA ILE A 59 -14.75 18.45 -28.94
C ILE A 59 -15.99 18.09 -28.13
N GLU A 60 -15.80 17.82 -26.84
CA GLU A 60 -16.92 17.66 -25.90
C GLU A 60 -17.39 19.04 -25.39
N VAL A 61 -18.70 19.23 -25.37
CA VAL A 61 -19.37 20.47 -24.99
C VAL A 61 -20.56 20.21 -24.08
N PHE A 62 -20.93 21.24 -23.33
CA PHE A 62 -22.22 21.33 -22.64
C PHE A 62 -23.10 22.36 -23.33
N LEU A 63 -24.37 22.01 -23.52
CA LEU A 63 -25.39 22.92 -24.03
C LEU A 63 -26.32 23.33 -22.89
N PHE A 64 -26.71 24.60 -22.90
CA PHE A 64 -27.62 25.21 -21.94
C PHE A 64 -28.76 25.88 -22.69
N PRO A 65 -29.87 25.16 -22.94
CA PRO A 65 -31.02 25.73 -23.65
C PRO A 65 -31.83 26.73 -22.82
N ILE A 66 -31.60 26.77 -21.51
CA ILE A 66 -32.28 27.68 -20.59
C ILE A 66 -31.23 28.49 -19.84
N GLN A 67 -31.31 29.81 -19.96
CA GLN A 67 -30.41 30.75 -19.28
C GLN A 67 -31.23 31.74 -18.45
N LEU A 68 -31.09 31.65 -17.13
CA LEU A 68 -31.72 32.59 -16.20
C LEU A 68 -30.66 33.47 -15.53
N GLN A 69 -31.00 34.73 -15.27
CA GLN A 69 -30.13 35.71 -14.65
C GLN A 69 -30.78 36.39 -13.45
N SER A 70 -29.96 36.68 -12.45
CA SER A 70 -30.29 37.54 -11.32
C SER A 70 -29.25 38.66 -11.21
N GLY A 71 -29.70 39.87 -10.91
CA GLY A 71 -28.81 41.04 -10.75
C GLY A 71 -28.23 41.55 -12.07
N SER A 72 -27.37 42.56 -11.99
CA SER A 72 -26.73 43.21 -13.14
C SER A 72 -25.29 43.63 -12.82
N GLY A 73 -24.44 43.69 -13.86
CA GLY A 73 -23.03 44.10 -13.71
C GLY A 73 -22.23 43.16 -12.80
N LYS A 74 -21.57 43.69 -11.76
CA LYS A 74 -20.71 42.91 -10.86
C LYS A 74 -21.46 41.93 -9.94
N SER A 75 -22.79 42.06 -9.81
CA SER A 75 -23.63 41.15 -9.03
C SER A 75 -24.39 40.15 -9.91
N GLU A 76 -24.12 40.11 -11.21
CA GLU A 76 -24.72 39.16 -12.15
C GLU A 76 -24.46 37.72 -11.71
N LYS A 77 -25.53 36.96 -11.53
CA LYS A 77 -25.49 35.51 -11.34
C LYS A 77 -26.32 34.86 -12.42
N ARG A 78 -25.78 33.79 -13.01
CA ARG A 78 -26.50 32.95 -13.98
C ARG A 78 -26.88 31.61 -13.36
N LEU A 79 -28.01 31.07 -13.82
CA LEU A 79 -28.54 29.77 -13.46
C LEU A 79 -28.92 29.04 -14.74
N TYR A 80 -28.55 27.75 -14.82
CA TYR A 80 -28.77 26.91 -16.00
C TYR A 80 -29.56 25.67 -15.60
N PRO A 81 -30.91 25.70 -15.72
CA PRO A 81 -31.78 24.63 -15.24
C PRO A 81 -31.65 23.30 -15.98
N LEU A 82 -31.05 23.28 -17.16
CA LEU A 82 -30.85 22.07 -17.97
C LEU A 82 -29.46 22.11 -18.59
N ILE A 83 -28.71 21.02 -18.41
CA ILE A 83 -27.35 20.85 -18.93
C ILE A 83 -27.34 19.60 -19.81
N ILE A 84 -26.89 19.74 -21.05
CA ILE A 84 -26.90 18.65 -22.04
C ILE A 84 -25.47 18.38 -22.49
N PRO A 85 -24.89 17.21 -22.19
CA PRO A 85 -23.60 16.82 -22.74
C PRO A 85 -23.74 16.45 -24.22
N ALA A 86 -22.85 16.96 -25.05
CA ALA A 86 -22.81 16.69 -26.48
C ALA A 86 -21.38 16.80 -27.01
N SER A 87 -21.13 16.34 -28.23
CA SER A 87 -19.91 16.66 -28.96
C SER A 87 -20.21 17.57 -30.13
N LEU A 88 -19.24 18.43 -30.46
CA LEU A 88 -19.31 19.38 -31.55
C LEU A 88 -18.14 19.11 -32.50
N THR A 89 -18.44 18.84 -33.77
CA THR A 89 -17.42 18.68 -34.81
C THR A 89 -16.95 20.04 -35.33
N LYS A 90 -15.74 20.11 -35.91
CA LYS A 90 -15.26 21.30 -36.63
C LYS A 90 -16.18 21.73 -37.77
N SER A 91 -16.92 20.77 -38.36
CA SER A 91 -17.91 21.05 -39.41
C SER A 91 -19.23 21.65 -38.88
N GLY A 92 -19.37 21.80 -37.56
CA GLY A 92 -20.56 22.36 -36.91
C GLY A 92 -21.70 21.38 -36.69
N GLU A 93 -21.43 20.09 -36.63
CA GLU A 93 -22.42 19.07 -36.30
C GLU A 93 -22.41 18.80 -34.79
N LEU A 94 -23.59 18.83 -34.16
CA LEU A 94 -23.79 18.39 -32.79
C LEU A 94 -24.14 16.91 -32.76
N LYS A 95 -23.44 16.15 -31.91
CA LYS A 95 -23.63 14.71 -31.74
C LYS A 95 -23.87 14.34 -30.29
N HIS A 96 -24.66 13.30 -30.09
CA HIS A 96 -24.81 12.67 -28.79
C HIS A 96 -23.52 11.90 -28.46
N ILE A 97 -22.92 12.20 -27.32
CA ILE A 97 -21.82 11.39 -26.78
C ILE A 97 -22.44 10.12 -26.22
N ALA A 98 -21.90 8.94 -26.55
CA ALA A 98 -22.40 7.68 -26.02
C ALA A 98 -22.48 7.73 -24.47
N TYR A 99 -23.66 7.38 -23.93
CA TYR A 99 -23.98 7.46 -22.49
C TYR A 99 -24.04 8.89 -21.92
N GLY A 100 -24.12 9.92 -22.77
CA GLY A 100 -24.35 11.30 -22.38
C GLY A 100 -25.79 11.48 -21.94
N VAL A 101 -26.02 11.70 -20.64
CA VAL A 101 -27.35 11.92 -20.08
C VAL A 101 -27.50 13.41 -19.75
N PRO A 102 -28.54 14.11 -20.25
CA PRO A 102 -28.85 15.47 -19.84
C PRO A 102 -29.31 15.50 -18.39
N TRP A 103 -29.00 16.57 -17.66
CA TRP A 103 -29.41 16.67 -16.27
C TRP A 103 -29.89 18.05 -15.85
N ILE A 104 -30.71 18.05 -14.81
CA ILE A 104 -31.12 19.24 -14.05
C ILE A 104 -30.21 19.32 -12.82
N PRO A 105 -29.55 20.46 -12.54
CA PRO A 105 -28.68 20.59 -11.38
C PRO A 105 -29.38 20.21 -10.07
N ARG A 106 -28.68 19.47 -9.20
CA ARG A 106 -29.24 18.89 -7.96
C ARG A 106 -29.94 19.91 -7.06
N MET A 107 -29.46 21.16 -7.05
CA MET A 107 -30.04 22.24 -6.24
C MET A 107 -31.44 22.69 -6.66
N LEU A 108 -31.88 22.28 -7.85
CA LEU A 108 -33.21 22.53 -8.39
C LEU A 108 -34.12 21.30 -8.26
N LEU A 109 -33.65 20.20 -7.67
CA LEU A 109 -34.42 18.97 -7.48
C LEU A 109 -34.68 18.73 -5.99
N ALA A 110 -35.91 18.41 -5.62
CA ALA A 110 -36.25 17.97 -4.27
C ALA A 110 -35.85 16.50 -4.04
N PRO A 111 -35.53 16.12 -2.78
CA PRO A 111 -35.35 16.99 -1.61
C PRO A 111 -34.00 17.72 -1.68
N VAL A 112 -33.90 18.99 -1.30
CA VAL A 112 -32.61 19.70 -1.18
C VAL A 112 -32.54 20.45 0.15
N GLU A 113 -31.51 20.17 0.94
CA GLU A 113 -31.26 20.89 2.18
C GLU A 113 -30.51 22.19 1.90
N ASN A 114 -30.93 23.29 2.54
CA ASN A 114 -30.24 24.59 2.51
C ASN A 114 -30.15 25.29 1.14
N SER A 115 -30.95 24.90 0.14
CA SER A 115 -31.08 25.69 -1.09
C SER A 115 -31.95 26.92 -0.84
N LYS A 116 -31.49 28.08 -1.30
CA LYS A 116 -32.33 29.31 -1.34
C LYS A 116 -33.17 29.38 -2.62
N LEU A 117 -32.99 28.44 -3.54
CA LEU A 117 -33.72 28.37 -4.81
C LEU A 117 -34.95 27.47 -4.67
N SER A 118 -36.00 27.82 -5.40
CA SER A 118 -37.16 26.95 -5.56
C SER A 118 -36.76 25.73 -6.36
N VAL A 119 -37.19 24.55 -5.91
CA VAL A 119 -37.07 23.33 -6.71
C VAL A 119 -38.04 23.38 -7.88
N ILE A 120 -37.63 22.82 -9.02
CA ILE A 120 -38.46 22.71 -10.22
C ILE A 120 -38.96 21.30 -10.46
N GLY A 121 -38.44 20.30 -9.75
CA GLY A 121 -38.85 18.90 -9.89
C GLY A 121 -38.32 18.01 -8.77
N GLU A 122 -38.59 16.71 -8.86
CA GLU A 122 -38.15 15.69 -7.90
C GLU A 122 -36.94 14.92 -8.43
N ASN A 123 -35.94 14.68 -7.58
CA ASN A 123 -34.76 13.88 -7.95
C ASN A 123 -35.15 12.43 -8.28
N ASP A 124 -36.15 11.89 -7.58
CA ASP A 124 -36.65 10.54 -7.84
C ASP A 124 -37.33 10.42 -9.21
N ASP A 125 -37.99 11.49 -9.68
CA ASP A 125 -38.56 11.52 -11.03
C ASP A 125 -37.44 11.53 -12.07
N TYR A 126 -36.37 12.30 -11.85
CA TYR A 126 -35.19 12.27 -12.71
C TYR A 126 -34.57 10.86 -12.79
N LEU A 127 -34.32 10.22 -11.64
CA LEU A 127 -33.74 8.87 -11.57
C LEU A 127 -34.63 7.83 -12.28
N LYS A 128 -35.95 7.85 -12.02
CA LYS A 128 -36.90 6.94 -12.70
C LYS A 128 -36.88 7.12 -14.22
N PHE A 129 -36.76 8.36 -14.70
CA PHE A 129 -36.73 8.62 -16.13
C PHE A 129 -35.48 8.03 -16.78
N ILE A 130 -34.29 8.27 -16.20
CA ILE A 130 -33.03 7.76 -16.76
C ILE A 130 -32.90 6.23 -16.64
N GLU A 131 -33.56 5.60 -15.66
CA GLU A 131 -33.59 4.14 -15.53
C GLU A 131 -34.53 3.47 -16.56
N SER A 132 -35.60 4.16 -16.96
CA SER A 132 -36.59 3.65 -17.91
C SER A 132 -36.27 3.95 -19.38
N HIS A 133 -35.31 4.82 -19.66
CA HIS A 133 -34.94 5.23 -21.02
C HIS A 133 -33.47 4.95 -21.33
N SER A 134 -33.16 4.65 -22.60
CA SER A 134 -31.80 4.30 -23.03
C SER A 134 -31.10 5.47 -23.71
N PHE A 135 -30.07 6.03 -23.07
CA PHE A 135 -29.18 7.02 -23.66
C PHE A 135 -27.97 6.36 -24.35
N ARG A 136 -28.24 5.43 -25.27
CA ARG A 136 -27.21 4.70 -26.02
C ARG A 136 -27.33 5.03 -27.50
N GLU A 137 -26.24 5.55 -28.08
CA GLU A 137 -26.08 5.73 -29.54
C GLU A 137 -27.32 6.34 -30.25
N LEU A 138 -27.89 7.38 -29.65
CA LEU A 138 -29.02 8.13 -30.21
C LEU A 138 -28.57 9.04 -31.36
N SER A 139 -29.40 9.19 -32.39
CA SER A 139 -29.28 10.31 -33.32
C SER A 139 -29.54 11.63 -32.59
N TRP A 140 -29.07 12.75 -33.16
CA TRP A 140 -29.26 14.05 -32.52
C TRP A 140 -30.74 14.41 -32.29
N ASN A 141 -31.61 14.07 -33.25
CA ASN A 141 -33.04 14.33 -33.14
C ASN A 141 -33.69 13.49 -32.01
N GLU A 142 -33.36 12.20 -31.92
CA GLU A 142 -33.84 11.34 -30.83
C GLU A 142 -33.33 11.83 -29.47
N TYR A 143 -32.07 12.24 -29.43
CA TYR A 143 -31.44 12.74 -28.20
C TYR A 143 -32.09 14.03 -27.70
N THR A 144 -32.35 15.00 -28.60
CA THR A 144 -33.01 16.27 -28.23
C THR A 144 -34.47 16.05 -27.86
N GLN A 145 -35.19 15.16 -28.55
CA GLN A 145 -36.55 14.79 -28.18
C GLN A 145 -36.59 14.18 -26.76
N LEU A 146 -35.76 13.18 -26.51
CA LEU A 146 -35.70 12.51 -25.21
C LEU A 146 -35.24 13.46 -24.09
N THR A 147 -34.38 14.42 -24.42
CA THR A 147 -33.97 15.49 -23.48
C THR A 147 -35.14 16.39 -23.10
N ASN A 148 -35.98 16.79 -24.06
CA ASN A 148 -37.17 17.59 -23.79
C ASN A 148 -38.19 16.80 -22.97
N GLU A 149 -38.39 15.50 -23.29
CA GLU A 149 -39.25 14.59 -22.52
C GLU A 149 -38.75 14.42 -21.08
N LEU A 150 -37.43 14.27 -20.87
CA LEU A 150 -36.82 14.22 -19.54
C LEU A 150 -37.13 15.49 -18.75
N TYR A 151 -36.91 16.65 -19.36
CA TYR A 151 -37.14 17.92 -18.69
C TYR A 151 -38.61 18.12 -18.32
N GLU A 152 -39.53 17.82 -19.25
CA GLU A 152 -40.98 17.92 -19.02
C GLU A 152 -41.48 16.91 -18.00
N TYR A 153 -40.95 15.69 -18.01
CA TYR A 153 -41.28 14.66 -17.02
C TYR A 153 -40.87 15.09 -15.61
N VAL A 154 -39.67 15.65 -15.44
CA VAL A 154 -39.16 16.02 -14.12
C VAL A 154 -39.75 17.35 -13.63
N SER A 155 -39.82 18.36 -14.51
CA SER A 155 -40.24 19.71 -14.13
C SER A 155 -41.74 19.99 -14.28
N LYS A 156 -42.47 19.09 -14.95
CA LYS A 156 -43.87 19.29 -15.38
C LYS A 156 -44.07 20.53 -16.26
N GLN A 157 -43.00 21.04 -16.88
CA GLN A 157 -43.00 22.21 -17.76
C GLN A 157 -42.14 21.94 -18.99
N LYS A 158 -42.47 22.58 -20.12
CA LYS A 158 -41.62 22.51 -21.31
C LYS A 158 -40.40 23.40 -21.14
N VAL A 159 -39.30 23.01 -21.80
CA VAL A 159 -38.03 23.77 -21.83
C VAL A 159 -38.26 25.23 -22.26
N THR A 160 -39.17 25.46 -23.20
CA THR A 160 -39.50 26.79 -23.75
C THR A 160 -40.33 27.66 -22.80
N ASP A 161 -41.05 27.04 -21.87
CA ASP A 161 -42.11 27.71 -21.09
C ASP A 161 -41.58 28.25 -19.75
N LEU A 162 -40.37 27.84 -19.34
CA LEU A 162 -39.76 28.31 -18.10
C LEU A 162 -39.29 29.76 -18.22
N THR A 163 -39.93 30.66 -17.47
CA THR A 163 -39.64 32.10 -17.48
C THR A 163 -38.85 32.60 -16.28
N GLU A 164 -39.01 31.97 -15.11
CA GLU A 164 -38.30 32.35 -13.89
C GLU A 164 -38.16 31.20 -12.88
N ILE A 165 -37.12 31.28 -12.03
CA ILE A 165 -36.94 30.44 -10.84
C ILE A 165 -36.53 31.35 -9.69
N SER A 166 -37.35 31.42 -8.63
CA SER A 166 -37.15 32.36 -7.53
C SER A 166 -36.96 33.81 -8.03
N TRP A 167 -35.79 34.42 -7.85
CA TRP A 167 -35.48 35.78 -8.31
C TRP A 167 -34.65 35.81 -9.62
N TYR A 168 -34.48 34.66 -10.27
CA TYR A 168 -33.81 34.56 -11.58
C TYR A 168 -34.84 34.62 -12.69
N LYS A 169 -34.61 35.45 -13.70
CA LYS A 169 -35.48 35.61 -14.89
C LYS A 169 -34.79 35.14 -16.15
N LYS A 170 -35.54 34.60 -17.10
CA LYS A 170 -35.02 34.24 -18.43
C LYS A 170 -34.49 35.49 -19.13
N VAL A 171 -33.28 35.39 -19.67
CA VAL A 171 -32.59 36.52 -20.32
C VAL A 171 -32.16 36.25 -21.74
N ASP A 172 -32.21 35.00 -22.19
CA ASP A 172 -31.72 34.60 -23.50
C ASP A 172 -32.63 33.54 -24.11
N GLU A 173 -32.91 33.70 -25.40
CA GLU A 173 -33.62 32.70 -26.22
C GLU A 173 -32.63 31.83 -27.01
N GLU A 174 -31.33 32.16 -26.95
CA GLU A 174 -30.25 31.38 -27.55
C GLU A 174 -29.77 30.26 -26.61
N VAL A 175 -29.29 29.17 -27.22
CA VAL A 175 -28.65 28.05 -26.53
C VAL A 175 -27.17 28.35 -26.39
N LEU A 176 -26.68 28.31 -25.17
CA LEU A 176 -25.25 28.48 -24.89
C LEU A 176 -24.53 27.14 -25.04
N ILE A 177 -23.45 27.12 -25.81
CA ILE A 177 -22.49 26.01 -25.91
C ILE A 177 -21.25 26.38 -25.09
N PHE A 178 -20.73 25.46 -24.30
CA PHE A 178 -19.51 25.64 -23.52
C PHE A 178 -18.59 24.43 -23.68
N LYS A 179 -17.32 24.64 -24.04
CA LYS A 179 -16.34 23.54 -24.10
C LYS A 179 -16.13 22.96 -22.69
N GLY A 180 -16.41 21.67 -22.53
CA GLY A 180 -16.29 20.98 -21.25
C GLY A 180 -16.44 19.48 -21.41
N VAL A 181 -15.63 18.72 -20.66
CA VAL A 181 -15.67 17.27 -20.64
C VAL A 181 -16.60 16.84 -19.52
N SER A 182 -17.52 15.91 -19.79
CA SER A 182 -18.29 15.29 -18.72
C SER A 182 -17.35 14.46 -17.85
N ASN A 183 -17.07 14.94 -16.64
CA ASN A 183 -16.38 14.17 -15.60
C ASN A 183 -17.14 12.88 -15.20
N GLY A 184 -18.35 12.67 -15.75
CA GLY A 184 -19.21 11.52 -15.49
C GLY A 184 -18.66 10.18 -15.98
N GLY A 185 -17.66 10.12 -16.87
CA GLY A 185 -17.19 8.83 -17.40
C GLY A 185 -16.69 7.84 -16.33
N ALA A 186 -15.96 8.32 -15.31
CA ALA A 186 -15.52 7.48 -14.20
C ALA A 186 -16.67 7.13 -13.24
N ALA A 187 -17.50 8.12 -12.91
CA ALA A 187 -18.67 7.93 -12.05
C ALA A 187 -19.65 6.92 -12.64
N GLN A 188 -19.97 7.01 -13.93
CA GLN A 188 -20.83 6.07 -14.64
C GLN A 188 -20.26 4.64 -14.64
N ARG A 189 -18.93 4.48 -14.77
CA ARG A 189 -18.29 3.16 -14.66
C ARG A 189 -18.42 2.58 -13.25
N ILE A 190 -18.30 3.41 -12.23
CA ILE A 190 -18.51 3.00 -10.83
C ILE A 190 -19.99 2.66 -10.57
N VAL A 191 -20.95 3.43 -11.12
CA VAL A 191 -22.38 3.10 -11.06
C VAL A 191 -22.66 1.74 -11.72
N LYS A 192 -22.10 1.46 -12.90
CA LYS A 192 -22.21 0.14 -13.56
C LYS A 192 -21.60 -0.99 -12.70
N LEU A 193 -20.52 -0.71 -11.98
CA LEU A 193 -19.95 -1.66 -11.01
C LEU A 193 -20.93 -1.91 -9.86
N TYR A 194 -21.56 -0.87 -9.30
CA TYR A 194 -22.58 -1.04 -8.26
C TYR A 194 -23.80 -1.83 -8.75
N ASP A 195 -24.28 -1.59 -9.98
CA ASP A 195 -25.34 -2.40 -10.59
C ASP A 195 -24.94 -3.88 -10.71
N SER A 196 -23.68 -4.13 -11.08
CA SER A 196 -23.14 -5.49 -11.20
C SER A 196 -23.06 -6.17 -9.83
N ILE A 197 -22.61 -5.44 -8.79
CA ILE A 197 -22.57 -5.90 -7.40
C ILE A 197 -23.99 -6.20 -6.89
N ALA A 198 -24.97 -5.34 -7.19
CA ALA A 198 -26.35 -5.50 -6.73
C ALA A 198 -27.04 -6.75 -7.33
N LYS A 199 -26.66 -7.12 -8.57
CA LYS A 199 -27.13 -8.31 -9.29
C LYS A 199 -26.35 -9.57 -8.97
N TYR A 200 -25.17 -9.46 -8.37
CA TYR A 200 -24.31 -10.58 -8.02
C TYR A 200 -24.87 -11.33 -6.80
N ASN A 201 -25.01 -12.65 -6.92
CA ASN A 201 -25.57 -13.52 -5.87
C ASN A 201 -24.50 -14.29 -5.07
N GLY A 202 -23.22 -14.15 -5.40
CA GLY A 202 -22.13 -14.79 -4.67
C GLY A 202 -21.62 -13.94 -3.51
N GLU A 203 -20.63 -14.46 -2.78
CA GLU A 203 -20.00 -13.75 -1.68
C GLU A 203 -18.92 -12.78 -2.18
N LEU A 204 -18.92 -11.57 -1.63
CA LEU A 204 -17.94 -10.51 -1.91
C LEU A 204 -17.21 -10.17 -0.61
N LEU A 205 -16.31 -11.05 -0.17
CA LEU A 205 -15.60 -10.96 1.12
C LEU A 205 -14.90 -9.61 1.33
N LEU A 206 -14.20 -9.11 0.30
CA LEU A 206 -13.54 -7.79 0.36
C LEU A 206 -14.54 -6.66 0.62
N LEU A 207 -15.69 -6.68 -0.08
CA LEU A 207 -16.72 -5.68 0.09
C LEU A 207 -17.40 -5.80 1.46
N ASN A 208 -17.66 -7.03 1.92
CA ASN A 208 -18.18 -7.29 3.26
C ASN A 208 -17.28 -6.67 4.34
N ASN A 209 -15.97 -6.95 4.25
CA ASN A 209 -15.00 -6.43 5.20
C ASN A 209 -14.86 -4.91 5.11
N PHE A 210 -14.91 -4.34 3.90
CA PHE A 210 -14.85 -2.89 3.71
C PHE A 210 -16.07 -2.15 4.28
N LEU A 211 -17.26 -2.75 4.16
CA LEU A 211 -18.51 -2.17 4.70
C LEU A 211 -18.61 -2.30 6.24
N GLY A 212 -17.72 -3.08 6.86
CA GLY A 212 -17.70 -3.34 8.29
C GLY A 212 -18.75 -4.37 8.71
N ASN A 213 -18.31 -5.43 9.37
CA ASN A 213 -19.17 -6.18 10.30
C ASN A 213 -18.95 -5.58 11.69
N GLU A 214 -20.03 -5.31 12.44
CA GLU A 214 -20.02 -4.68 13.77
C GLU A 214 -19.23 -5.44 14.86
N ASN A 215 -18.56 -6.56 14.53
CA ASN A 215 -18.00 -7.51 15.50
C ASN A 215 -16.48 -7.75 15.38
N SER A 216 -15.70 -6.88 14.73
CA SER A 216 -14.23 -6.97 14.85
C SER A 216 -13.79 -6.37 16.19
N SER A 217 -13.57 -7.23 17.18
CA SER A 217 -12.99 -6.91 18.48
C SER A 217 -11.79 -5.96 18.37
N THR A 218 -11.79 -4.91 19.17
CA THR A 218 -10.74 -3.89 19.32
C THR A 218 -9.46 -4.41 19.99
N ASP A 219 -9.13 -5.69 19.83
CA ASP A 219 -7.88 -6.21 20.36
C ASP A 219 -6.71 -5.64 19.54
N SER A 220 -5.60 -5.40 20.22
CA SER A 220 -4.39 -4.91 19.58
C SER A 220 -3.95 -5.92 18.53
N ASN A 221 -4.16 -5.58 17.26
CA ASN A 221 -3.87 -6.41 16.10
C ASN A 221 -2.39 -6.78 15.93
N LEU A 222 -1.50 -6.45 16.87
CA LEU A 222 -0.07 -6.75 16.77
C LEU A 222 0.18 -8.24 16.91
N LEU A 223 0.91 -8.82 15.96
CA LEU A 223 1.28 -10.23 16.02
C LEU A 223 2.16 -10.47 17.26
N PRO A 224 1.91 -11.54 18.05
CA PRO A 224 2.85 -11.98 19.08
C PRO A 224 4.24 -12.21 18.48
N LYS A 225 5.31 -12.01 19.26
CA LYS A 225 6.70 -12.15 18.77
C LYS A 225 6.97 -13.49 18.07
N THR A 226 6.40 -14.58 18.58
CA THR A 226 6.50 -15.92 17.97
C THR A 226 5.91 -15.95 16.56
N LYS A 227 4.71 -15.38 16.39
CA LYS A 227 4.04 -15.25 15.09
C LYS A 227 4.73 -14.24 14.17
N GLN A 228 5.36 -13.19 14.71
CA GLN A 228 6.20 -12.29 13.90
C GLN A 228 7.38 -13.02 13.26
N ILE A 229 8.09 -13.85 14.03
CA ILE A 229 9.21 -14.67 13.54
C ILE A 229 8.72 -15.67 12.50
N GLU A 230 7.57 -16.31 12.75
CA GLU A 230 6.92 -17.20 11.79
C GLU A 230 6.62 -16.46 10.47
N MET A 231 6.06 -15.26 10.55
CA MET A 231 5.70 -14.46 9.37
C MET A 231 6.90 -13.88 8.62
N ASP A 232 8.04 -13.68 9.30
CA ASP A 232 9.29 -13.27 8.66
C ASP A 232 9.78 -14.33 7.66
N LYS A 233 9.49 -15.62 7.89
CA LYS A 233 9.86 -16.73 6.98
C LYS A 233 9.19 -16.61 5.60
N PHE A 234 8.04 -15.95 5.54
CA PHE A 234 7.27 -15.77 4.30
C PHE A 234 7.65 -14.51 3.52
N HIS A 235 8.55 -13.67 4.03
CA HIS A 235 9.14 -12.58 3.26
C HIS A 235 10.31 -13.09 2.41
N VAL A 236 9.97 -13.60 1.22
CA VAL A 236 10.90 -14.31 0.32
C VAL A 236 11.40 -13.46 -0.85
N GLY A 237 11.02 -12.17 -0.94
CA GLY A 237 11.34 -11.35 -2.10
C GLY A 237 11.49 -9.87 -1.83
N GLN A 238 12.49 -9.28 -2.50
CA GLN A 238 12.79 -7.85 -2.49
C GLN A 238 13.29 -7.46 -3.89
N MET A 239 12.85 -6.31 -4.43
CA MET A 239 13.27 -5.90 -5.78
C MET A 239 14.67 -5.30 -5.85
N LYS A 240 15.15 -4.66 -4.76
CA LYS A 240 16.50 -4.04 -4.71
C LYS A 240 17.21 -4.45 -3.42
N PRO A 241 18.49 -4.86 -3.47
CA PRO A 241 19.24 -5.30 -2.30
C PRO A 241 19.80 -4.14 -1.45
N THR A 242 19.77 -2.91 -1.96
CA THR A 242 20.47 -1.75 -1.40
C THR A 242 19.97 -1.30 -0.02
N PHE A 243 18.66 -1.38 0.24
CA PHE A 243 18.08 -0.99 1.51
C PHE A 243 17.05 -2.01 1.98
N GLY A 244 17.28 -2.56 3.17
CA GLY A 244 16.30 -3.42 3.84
C GLY A 244 15.08 -2.64 4.33
N LEU A 245 14.01 -3.36 4.63
CA LEU A 245 12.81 -2.79 5.22
C LEU A 245 13.08 -2.25 6.62
N SER A 246 12.54 -1.07 6.93
CA SER A 246 12.49 -0.55 8.31
C SER A 246 11.66 -1.47 9.22
N PRO A 247 11.78 -1.36 10.56
CA PRO A 247 10.96 -2.15 11.48
C PRO A 247 9.45 -2.02 11.24
N SER A 248 8.96 -0.81 10.96
CA SER A 248 7.54 -0.57 10.68
C SER A 248 7.09 -1.12 9.32
N GLN A 249 7.94 -1.06 8.30
CA GLN A 249 7.66 -1.70 7.00
C GLN A 249 7.63 -3.22 7.14
N ARG A 250 8.54 -3.80 7.93
CA ARG A 250 8.59 -5.24 8.22
C ARG A 250 7.35 -5.72 8.96
N GLU A 251 6.85 -4.92 9.90
CA GLU A 251 5.58 -5.18 10.58
C GLU A 251 4.42 -5.29 9.58
N VAL A 252 4.33 -4.38 8.61
CA VAL A 252 3.32 -4.47 7.55
C VAL A 252 3.47 -5.76 6.74
N VAL A 253 4.68 -6.14 6.34
CA VAL A 253 4.91 -7.39 5.60
C VAL A 253 4.48 -8.61 6.40
N ARG A 254 4.74 -8.64 7.71
CA ARG A 254 4.29 -9.74 8.58
C ARG A 254 2.76 -9.85 8.64
N HIS A 255 2.06 -8.73 8.77
CA HIS A 255 0.61 -8.70 8.74
C HIS A 255 0.05 -9.07 7.36
N MET A 256 0.69 -8.62 6.28
CA MET A 256 0.32 -9.03 4.92
C MET A 256 0.38 -10.55 4.75
N ASN A 257 1.38 -11.20 5.35
CA ASN A 257 1.53 -12.66 5.30
C ASN A 257 0.47 -13.41 6.12
N THR A 258 -0.32 -12.73 6.96
CA THR A 258 -1.46 -13.32 7.67
C THR A 258 -2.80 -13.08 6.99
N LEU A 259 -2.85 -12.29 5.91
CA LEU A 259 -4.12 -11.92 5.29
C LEU A 259 -4.75 -13.09 4.53
N ASP A 260 -6.02 -13.32 4.82
CA ASP A 260 -6.89 -14.23 4.07
C ASP A 260 -7.71 -13.49 3.00
N ASN A 261 -8.47 -14.25 2.20
CA ASN A 261 -9.25 -13.70 1.09
C ASN A 261 -10.26 -12.64 1.57
N GLY A 262 -10.15 -11.43 1.00
CA GLY A 262 -11.01 -10.30 1.32
C GLY A 262 -10.60 -9.50 2.55
N GLU A 263 -9.52 -9.86 3.26
CA GLU A 263 -9.01 -9.06 4.36
C GLU A 263 -8.28 -7.80 3.88
N ILE A 264 -8.22 -6.79 4.76
CA ILE A 264 -7.74 -5.45 4.44
C ILE A 264 -6.71 -5.04 5.48
N ILE A 265 -5.60 -4.47 5.03
CA ILE A 265 -4.63 -3.81 5.89
C ILE A 265 -4.59 -2.31 5.62
N GLY A 266 -4.72 -1.52 6.68
CA GLY A 266 -4.50 -0.08 6.63
C GLY A 266 -3.03 0.24 6.90
N VAL A 267 -2.37 0.92 5.96
CA VAL A 267 -0.97 1.34 6.11
C VAL A 267 -0.88 2.85 6.01
N THR A 268 -0.40 3.49 7.08
CA THR A 268 -0.15 4.93 7.11
C THR A 268 1.35 5.21 7.12
N GLY A 269 1.77 6.25 6.40
CA GLY A 269 3.17 6.63 6.33
C GLY A 269 3.34 8.06 5.82
N PRO A 270 4.03 8.95 6.55
CA PRO A 270 4.39 10.28 6.07
C PRO A 270 5.12 10.27 4.71
N PRO A 271 5.23 11.42 4.01
CA PRO A 271 6.07 11.54 2.82
C PRO A 271 7.51 11.06 3.11
N GLY A 272 8.14 10.36 2.15
CA GLY A 272 9.51 9.87 2.30
C GLY A 272 9.71 8.57 3.10
N THR A 273 8.66 7.95 3.64
CA THR A 273 8.76 6.72 4.46
C THR A 273 8.90 5.40 3.69
N GLY A 274 9.28 5.45 2.41
CA GLY A 274 9.53 4.26 1.61
C GLY A 274 8.30 3.38 1.30
N LYS A 275 7.10 3.97 1.20
CA LYS A 275 5.85 3.25 0.82
C LYS A 275 6.00 2.46 -0.49
N THR A 276 6.70 3.04 -1.47
CA THR A 276 6.99 2.37 -2.75
C THR A 276 7.88 1.14 -2.55
N THR A 277 8.94 1.25 -1.74
CA THR A 277 9.82 0.12 -1.39
C THR A 277 9.06 -1.01 -0.69
N LEU A 278 8.12 -0.67 0.18
CA LEU A 278 7.23 -1.64 0.81
C LEU A 278 6.34 -2.35 -0.22
N LEU A 279 5.73 -1.63 -1.17
CA LEU A 279 4.95 -2.25 -2.25
C LEU A 279 5.78 -3.19 -3.12
N GLN A 280 7.00 -2.77 -3.47
CA GLN A 280 7.96 -3.60 -4.22
C GLN A 280 8.26 -4.92 -3.50
N SER A 281 8.52 -4.85 -2.20
CA SER A 281 8.76 -6.02 -1.34
C SER A 281 7.56 -6.98 -1.32
N ILE A 282 6.35 -6.44 -1.13
CA ILE A 282 5.12 -7.24 -1.08
C ILE A 282 4.86 -7.94 -2.43
N ILE A 283 4.99 -7.22 -3.55
CA ILE A 283 4.76 -7.77 -4.88
C ILE A 283 5.81 -8.83 -5.22
N ALA A 284 7.10 -8.54 -4.98
CA ALA A 284 8.19 -9.48 -5.21
C ALA A 284 8.02 -10.76 -4.38
N SER A 285 7.71 -10.63 -3.09
CA SER A 285 7.47 -11.78 -2.21
C SER A 285 6.32 -12.65 -2.69
N ASN A 286 5.20 -12.06 -3.12
CA ASN A 286 4.05 -12.81 -3.65
C ASN A 286 4.36 -13.54 -4.95
N TRP A 287 5.13 -12.94 -5.86
CA TRP A 287 5.57 -13.57 -7.10
C TRP A 287 6.54 -14.73 -6.85
N ILE A 288 7.51 -14.53 -5.95
CA ILE A 288 8.48 -15.58 -5.59
C ILE A 288 7.77 -16.74 -4.86
N LYS A 289 6.83 -16.44 -3.96
CA LYS A 289 5.99 -17.47 -3.31
C LYS A 289 5.22 -18.28 -4.34
N ALA A 290 4.61 -17.65 -5.33
CA ALA A 290 3.95 -18.36 -6.43
C ALA A 290 4.92 -19.23 -7.24
N ALA A 291 6.14 -18.75 -7.49
CA ALA A 291 7.17 -19.51 -8.18
C ALA A 291 7.65 -20.74 -7.37
N ILE A 292 7.85 -20.59 -6.06
CA ILE A 292 8.13 -21.68 -5.11
C ILE A 292 7.02 -22.74 -5.19
N ASP A 293 5.76 -22.30 -5.13
CA ASP A 293 4.57 -23.16 -5.22
C ASP A 293 4.30 -23.72 -6.62
N GLN A 294 5.05 -23.28 -7.64
CA GLN A 294 4.81 -23.57 -9.06
C GLN A 294 3.40 -23.19 -9.54
N LYS A 295 2.84 -22.11 -9.00
CA LYS A 295 1.55 -21.53 -9.37
C LYS A 295 1.74 -20.32 -10.29
N GLN A 296 0.65 -19.86 -10.89
CA GLN A 296 0.65 -18.58 -11.61
C GLN A 296 0.89 -17.42 -10.62
N PRO A 297 1.70 -16.42 -10.99
CA PRO A 297 1.89 -15.26 -10.14
C PRO A 297 0.56 -14.50 -9.98
N PRO A 298 0.29 -13.92 -8.81
CA PRO A 298 -0.92 -13.15 -8.60
C PRO A 298 -0.90 -11.88 -9.45
N ILE A 299 -2.08 -11.49 -9.95
CA ILE A 299 -2.28 -10.18 -10.58
C ILE A 299 -2.44 -9.14 -9.47
N CYS A 300 -1.53 -8.19 -9.41
CA CYS A 300 -1.58 -7.07 -8.48
C CYS A 300 -2.08 -5.82 -9.20
N VAL A 301 -3.22 -5.28 -8.78
CA VAL A 301 -3.77 -4.05 -9.33
C VAL A 301 -3.47 -2.90 -8.38
N VAL A 302 -2.76 -1.88 -8.88
CA VAL A 302 -2.51 -0.64 -8.15
C VAL A 302 -3.38 0.46 -8.74
N SER A 303 -4.19 1.10 -7.92
CA SER A 303 -5.07 2.20 -8.32
C SER A 303 -4.91 3.41 -7.40
N SER A 304 -5.08 4.61 -7.94
CA SER A 304 -5.14 5.85 -7.17
C SER A 304 -6.09 6.84 -7.82
N THR A 305 -6.64 7.75 -7.03
CA THR A 305 -7.36 8.93 -7.53
C THR A 305 -6.42 10.00 -8.09
N ASN A 306 -5.10 9.85 -7.89
CA ASN A 306 -4.07 10.72 -8.44
C ASN A 306 -3.18 9.95 -9.44
N ASN A 307 -3.19 10.36 -10.70
CA ASN A 307 -2.35 9.76 -11.75
C ASN A 307 -0.86 9.80 -11.41
N GLN A 308 -0.37 10.84 -10.73
CA GLN A 308 1.04 10.94 -10.34
C GLN A 308 1.45 9.84 -9.35
N ALA A 309 0.54 9.41 -8.48
CA ALA A 309 0.82 8.31 -7.56
C ALA A 309 0.96 6.98 -8.32
N VAL A 310 0.13 6.77 -9.36
CA VAL A 310 0.21 5.57 -10.21
C VAL A 310 1.48 5.56 -11.04
N THR A 311 1.86 6.70 -11.65
CA THR A 311 3.10 6.81 -12.42
C THR A 311 4.33 6.59 -11.53
N ASN A 312 4.37 7.17 -10.33
CA ASN A 312 5.48 6.96 -9.40
C ASN A 312 5.64 5.50 -8.99
N VAL A 313 4.53 4.77 -8.81
CA VAL A 313 4.59 3.33 -8.55
C VAL A 313 5.14 2.63 -9.78
N ILE A 314 4.55 2.80 -10.96
CA ILE A 314 4.95 2.02 -12.13
C ILE A 314 6.38 2.32 -12.62
N GLU A 315 6.85 3.57 -12.49
CA GLU A 315 8.24 3.97 -12.74
C GLU A 315 9.21 3.21 -11.84
N SER A 316 8.82 2.95 -10.59
CA SER A 316 9.65 2.16 -9.67
C SER A 316 9.77 0.67 -10.05
N PHE A 317 8.91 0.18 -10.94
CA PHE A 317 8.94 -1.18 -11.50
C PHE A 317 9.58 -1.22 -12.89
N GLN A 318 9.99 -0.08 -13.45
CA GLN A 318 10.81 -0.05 -14.67
C GLN A 318 12.19 -0.62 -14.38
N ILE A 319 12.71 -1.34 -15.37
CA ILE A 319 14.00 -2.00 -15.26
C ILE A 319 15.07 -1.01 -15.76
N ASP A 320 16.04 -0.71 -14.90
CA ASP A 320 17.18 0.13 -15.25
C ASP A 320 18.44 -0.73 -15.32
N ASN A 321 18.84 -1.11 -16.53
CA ASN A 321 20.03 -1.92 -16.81
C ASN A 321 21.32 -1.06 -16.83
N SER A 322 21.26 0.24 -16.50
CA SER A 322 22.41 1.14 -16.60
C SER A 322 23.34 1.12 -15.39
N GLN A 323 22.96 0.42 -14.31
CA GLN A 323 23.79 0.26 -13.12
C GLN A 323 24.22 -1.20 -13.00
N GLY A 324 25.52 -1.46 -12.89
CA GLY A 324 26.06 -2.81 -12.64
C GLY A 324 25.57 -3.38 -11.32
N THR A 325 25.99 -4.61 -10.99
CA THR A 325 25.42 -5.33 -9.83
C THR A 325 25.34 -4.49 -8.55
N SER A 326 24.13 -4.40 -8.01
CA SER A 326 23.88 -3.71 -6.73
C SER A 326 24.16 -4.61 -5.52
N PHE A 327 24.47 -5.88 -5.77
CA PHE A 327 24.85 -6.87 -4.77
C PHE A 327 26.36 -6.86 -4.53
N ASP A 328 26.77 -6.83 -3.26
CA ASP A 328 28.18 -6.97 -2.89
C ASP A 328 28.60 -8.44 -2.95
N LEU A 329 29.22 -8.82 -4.08
CA LEU A 329 29.70 -10.18 -4.35
C LEU A 329 30.76 -10.67 -3.35
N ASN A 330 31.36 -9.80 -2.55
CA ASN A 330 32.30 -10.21 -1.50
C ASN A 330 31.61 -10.96 -0.36
N HIS A 331 30.31 -10.75 -0.15
CA HIS A 331 29.52 -11.50 0.82
C HIS A 331 29.12 -12.90 0.31
N PHE A 332 29.37 -13.19 -0.96
CA PHE A 332 28.97 -14.43 -1.57
C PHE A 332 29.99 -15.54 -1.21
N PRO A 333 29.57 -16.70 -0.67
CA PRO A 333 30.48 -17.75 -0.23
C PRO A 333 31.46 -18.18 -1.32
N ASP A 334 32.73 -18.41 -0.96
CA ASP A 334 33.75 -18.86 -1.91
C ASP A 334 33.72 -20.38 -2.09
N PHE A 335 32.62 -20.87 -2.66
CA PHE A 335 32.45 -22.25 -3.05
C PHE A 335 32.70 -22.41 -4.56
N PRO A 336 33.48 -23.40 -5.01
CA PRO A 336 33.74 -23.64 -6.44
C PRO A 336 32.47 -23.75 -7.28
N GLU A 337 31.40 -24.31 -6.71
CA GLU A 337 30.09 -24.46 -7.34
C GLU A 337 29.42 -23.12 -7.66
N LEU A 338 29.80 -22.04 -6.98
CA LEU A 338 29.25 -20.69 -7.15
C LEU A 338 30.14 -19.80 -8.03
N HIS A 339 31.32 -20.24 -8.45
CA HIS A 339 32.25 -19.43 -9.24
C HIS A 339 31.67 -18.99 -10.58
N SER A 340 30.94 -19.87 -11.27
CA SER A 340 30.25 -19.55 -12.53
C SER A 340 29.19 -18.45 -12.33
N LEU A 341 28.39 -18.59 -11.26
CA LEU A 341 27.38 -17.60 -10.89
C LEU A 341 28.02 -16.25 -10.54
N LYS A 342 29.08 -16.24 -9.71
CA LYS A 342 29.83 -15.03 -9.34
C LYS A 342 30.40 -14.31 -10.57
N LYS A 343 31.00 -15.06 -11.49
CA LYS A 343 31.63 -14.52 -12.70
C LYS A 343 30.59 -13.87 -13.63
N ASN A 344 29.41 -14.46 -13.72
CA ASN A 344 28.35 -14.04 -14.63
C ASN A 344 27.18 -13.38 -13.87
N PHE A 345 27.43 -12.77 -12.72
CA PHE A 345 26.36 -12.30 -11.84
C PHE A 345 25.54 -11.16 -12.45
N ASP A 346 26.16 -10.27 -13.22
CA ASP A 346 25.43 -9.22 -13.95
C ASP A 346 24.37 -9.83 -14.90
N LEU A 347 24.70 -10.96 -15.54
CA LEU A 347 23.76 -11.70 -16.39
C LEU A 347 22.66 -12.39 -15.56
N PHE A 348 22.95 -12.78 -14.32
CA PHE A 348 21.97 -13.35 -13.41
C PHE A 348 20.97 -12.30 -12.92
N GLU A 349 21.42 -11.06 -12.68
CA GLU A 349 20.56 -9.94 -12.32
C GLU A 349 19.75 -9.39 -13.51
N ASP A 350 20.25 -9.57 -14.75
CA ASP A 350 19.56 -9.13 -15.95
C ASP A 350 18.28 -9.93 -16.25
N ARG A 351 17.41 -9.38 -17.09
CA ARG A 351 16.13 -9.99 -17.44
C ARG A 351 16.28 -11.03 -18.54
N TRP A 352 16.00 -12.30 -18.24
CA TRP A 352 16.13 -13.40 -19.22
C TRP A 352 14.97 -13.51 -20.22
N ILE A 353 14.08 -12.51 -20.23
CA ILE A 353 13.04 -12.35 -21.24
C ILE A 353 13.36 -11.01 -21.93
N PRO A 354 13.81 -11.03 -23.19
CA PRO A 354 14.26 -9.83 -23.88
C PRO A 354 13.09 -8.85 -24.07
N GLN A 355 13.38 -7.55 -24.12
CA GLN A 355 12.38 -6.49 -24.40
C GLN A 355 11.16 -6.48 -23.45
N LEU A 356 11.31 -7.02 -22.24
CA LEU A 356 10.42 -6.78 -21.11
C LEU A 356 11.00 -5.63 -20.29
N ASP A 357 10.53 -4.40 -20.54
CA ASP A 357 11.14 -3.18 -19.97
C ASP A 357 10.68 -2.87 -18.53
N SER A 358 9.66 -3.58 -18.02
CA SER A 358 9.08 -3.33 -16.70
C SER A 358 8.46 -4.58 -16.11
N TYR A 359 8.42 -4.64 -14.78
CA TYR A 359 7.64 -5.61 -14.00
C TYR A 359 6.16 -5.24 -13.86
N GLY A 360 5.76 -4.05 -14.34
CA GLY A 360 4.39 -3.57 -14.30
C GLY A 360 3.89 -3.15 -15.69
N LEU A 361 2.57 -3.18 -15.85
CA LEU A 361 1.88 -2.71 -17.06
C LEU A 361 1.04 -1.48 -16.71
N TYR A 362 1.25 -0.37 -17.43
CA TYR A 362 0.44 0.84 -17.26
C TYR A 362 -0.73 0.88 -18.24
N ILE A 363 -1.95 1.00 -17.72
CA ILE A 363 -3.16 1.13 -18.54
C ILE A 363 -3.51 2.62 -18.68
N VAL A 364 -3.34 3.15 -19.88
CA VAL A 364 -3.44 4.57 -20.19
C VAL A 364 -4.78 4.89 -20.86
N ASN A 365 -5.30 6.09 -20.59
CA ASN A 365 -6.35 6.65 -21.42
C ASN A 365 -5.82 6.84 -22.86
N LYS A 366 -6.59 6.41 -23.87
CA LYS A 366 -6.23 6.52 -25.29
C LYS A 366 -5.75 7.92 -25.70
N LYS A 367 -6.41 8.98 -25.19
CA LYS A 367 -6.06 10.38 -25.51
C LYS A 367 -4.67 10.77 -24.99
N LYS A 368 -4.16 10.05 -24.00
CA LYS A 368 -2.89 10.33 -23.32
C LYS A 368 -1.76 9.39 -23.73
N TYR A 369 -2.03 8.35 -24.52
CA TYR A 369 -1.05 7.31 -24.82
C TYR A 369 0.24 7.87 -25.41
N SER A 370 0.13 8.87 -26.28
CA SER A 370 1.23 9.57 -26.96
C SER A 370 1.72 10.83 -26.25
N GLU A 371 1.31 11.10 -24.99
CA GLU A 371 1.85 12.23 -24.24
C GLU A 371 3.36 12.08 -24.03
N ALA A 372 4.12 13.15 -24.23
CA ALA A 372 5.58 13.15 -24.09
C ALA A 372 6.04 12.75 -22.67
N SER A 373 5.25 13.08 -21.65
CA SER A 373 5.46 12.67 -20.25
C SER A 373 5.48 11.15 -20.07
N LEU A 374 4.81 10.40 -20.94
CA LEU A 374 4.71 8.94 -20.90
C LEU A 374 5.62 8.26 -21.93
N ALA A 375 6.47 9.00 -22.65
CA ALA A 375 7.34 8.44 -23.68
C ALA A 375 8.38 7.46 -23.11
N ALA A 376 8.88 7.73 -21.90
CA ALA A 376 9.82 6.83 -21.21
C ALA A 376 9.17 5.52 -20.75
N MET A 377 7.85 5.49 -20.60
CA MET A 377 7.12 4.33 -20.11
C MET A 377 6.77 3.39 -21.26
N LYS A 378 7.66 2.43 -21.51
CA LYS A 378 7.53 1.48 -22.63
C LYS A 378 6.45 0.40 -22.41
N ALA A 379 6.27 -0.06 -21.18
CA ALA A 379 5.29 -1.08 -20.81
C ALA A 379 3.92 -0.47 -20.53
N LYS A 380 3.23 -0.05 -21.59
CA LYS A 380 1.91 0.58 -21.49
C LYS A 380 0.96 0.11 -22.60
N ILE A 381 -0.33 0.14 -22.30
CA ILE A 381 -1.42 -0.15 -23.24
C ILE A 381 -2.55 0.86 -23.09
N SER A 382 -3.42 0.98 -24.10
CA SER A 382 -4.70 1.68 -24.03
C SER A 382 -5.83 0.80 -24.56
N SER A 383 -7.06 1.31 -24.56
CA SER A 383 -8.22 0.57 -25.08
C SER A 383 -8.13 0.19 -26.57
N ASP A 384 -7.27 0.88 -27.33
CA ASP A 384 -7.07 0.78 -28.77
C ASP A 384 -5.61 0.53 -29.16
N ASN A 385 -4.70 0.41 -28.17
CA ASN A 385 -3.31 0.08 -28.40
C ASN A 385 -2.88 -1.03 -27.42
N SER A 386 -2.83 -2.25 -27.95
CA SER A 386 -2.38 -3.47 -27.27
C SER A 386 -1.03 -3.98 -27.80
N GLU A 387 -0.33 -3.18 -28.62
CA GLU A 387 0.87 -3.58 -29.36
C GLU A 387 1.96 -4.17 -28.46
N TYR A 388 2.13 -3.61 -27.25
CA TYR A 388 3.10 -4.12 -26.28
C TYR A 388 2.82 -5.59 -25.89
N LEU A 389 1.56 -5.96 -25.67
CA LEU A 389 1.17 -7.32 -25.33
C LEU A 389 1.17 -8.23 -26.56
N GLU A 390 0.65 -7.75 -27.69
CA GLU A 390 0.62 -8.51 -28.95
C GLU A 390 2.03 -8.91 -29.40
N ARG A 391 3.02 -8.01 -29.24
CA ARG A 391 4.43 -8.32 -29.49
C ARG A 391 4.90 -9.48 -28.61
N MET A 392 4.59 -9.44 -27.31
CA MET A 392 5.02 -10.46 -26.34
C MET A 392 4.37 -11.82 -26.57
N GLU A 393 3.18 -11.85 -27.16
CA GLU A 393 2.45 -13.07 -27.47
C GLU A 393 2.76 -13.61 -28.88
N SER A 394 3.58 -12.90 -29.67
CA SER A 394 3.96 -13.34 -31.01
C SER A 394 4.89 -14.57 -31.00
N ILE A 395 4.77 -15.39 -32.05
CA ILE A 395 5.60 -16.59 -32.23
C ILE A 395 7.08 -16.20 -32.34
N ASP A 396 7.39 -15.19 -33.16
CA ASP A 396 8.75 -14.68 -33.37
C ASP A 396 9.41 -14.25 -32.05
N PHE A 397 8.67 -13.54 -31.19
CA PHE A 397 9.16 -13.15 -29.87
C PHE A 397 9.41 -14.36 -28.98
N SER A 398 8.48 -15.32 -28.94
CA SER A 398 8.62 -16.55 -28.15
C SER A 398 9.86 -17.35 -28.55
N GLU A 399 10.17 -17.47 -29.84
CA GLU A 399 11.36 -18.14 -30.34
C GLU A 399 12.65 -17.42 -29.92
N GLN A 400 12.70 -16.10 -30.10
CA GLN A 400 13.84 -15.27 -29.69
C GLN A 400 14.07 -15.32 -28.18
N ALA A 401 13.00 -15.20 -27.39
CA ALA A 401 13.05 -15.27 -25.94
C ALA A 401 13.51 -16.65 -25.45
N THR A 402 13.11 -17.73 -26.13
CA THR A 402 13.56 -19.09 -25.81
C THR A 402 15.06 -19.24 -25.99
N VAL A 403 15.60 -18.78 -27.13
CA VAL A 403 17.03 -18.84 -27.40
C VAL A 403 17.82 -17.99 -26.40
N TYR A 404 17.35 -16.77 -26.13
CA TYR A 404 18.00 -15.87 -25.18
C TYR A 404 18.01 -16.43 -23.75
N PHE A 405 16.86 -16.94 -23.28
CA PHE A 405 16.74 -17.56 -21.96
C PHE A 405 17.68 -18.76 -21.78
N LEU A 406 17.77 -19.66 -22.77
CA LEU A 406 18.63 -20.84 -22.70
C LEU A 406 20.12 -20.48 -22.77
N SER A 407 20.48 -19.47 -23.56
CA SER A 407 21.84 -18.92 -23.60
C SER A 407 22.26 -18.38 -22.22
N ASN A 408 21.39 -17.60 -21.57
CA ASN A 408 21.66 -17.09 -20.23
C ASN A 408 21.79 -18.23 -19.21
N PHE A 409 20.88 -19.21 -19.27
CA PHE A 409 20.94 -20.39 -18.40
C PHE A 409 22.25 -21.16 -18.56
N GLU A 410 22.70 -21.41 -19.80
CA GLU A 410 23.96 -22.10 -20.07
C GLU A 410 25.14 -21.33 -19.47
N GLN A 411 25.19 -20.02 -19.65
CA GLN A 411 26.28 -19.18 -19.12
C GLN A 411 26.32 -19.14 -17.59
N ILE A 412 25.16 -19.07 -16.93
CA ILE A 412 25.08 -19.02 -15.46
C ILE A 412 25.40 -20.38 -14.83
N PHE A 413 24.71 -21.42 -15.27
CA PHE A 413 24.75 -22.73 -14.64
C PHE A 413 25.79 -23.67 -15.24
N ASN A 414 26.47 -23.26 -16.32
CA ASN A 414 27.44 -24.05 -17.08
C ASN A 414 26.89 -25.44 -17.49
N LYS A 415 25.63 -25.45 -17.96
CA LYS A 415 24.88 -26.64 -18.34
C LYS A 415 24.32 -26.48 -19.75
N LYS A 416 24.81 -27.33 -20.68
CA LYS A 416 24.45 -27.30 -22.10
C LYS A 416 23.31 -28.26 -22.44
N ASP A 417 22.67 -28.03 -23.58
CA ASP A 417 21.65 -28.90 -24.17
C ASP A 417 20.40 -29.08 -23.29
N PHE A 418 20.01 -28.02 -22.57
CA PHE A 418 18.80 -27.99 -21.75
C PHE A 418 17.61 -27.49 -22.56
N THR A 419 16.47 -28.16 -22.38
CA THR A 419 15.16 -27.60 -22.77
C THR A 419 14.68 -26.58 -21.73
N ILE A 420 13.76 -25.69 -22.12
CA ILE A 420 13.11 -24.74 -21.19
C ILE A 420 12.54 -25.45 -19.96
N LYS A 421 11.93 -26.63 -20.14
CA LYS A 421 11.36 -27.41 -19.04
C LYS A 421 12.43 -27.89 -18.05
N GLN A 422 13.58 -28.35 -18.56
CA GLN A 422 14.70 -28.79 -17.71
C GLN A 422 15.34 -27.60 -17.00
N ALA A 423 15.58 -26.49 -17.71
CA ALA A 423 16.13 -25.27 -17.13
C ALA A 423 15.23 -24.71 -16.03
N LYS A 424 13.92 -24.62 -16.27
CA LYS A 424 12.91 -24.23 -15.27
C LYS A 424 12.96 -25.13 -14.03
N LYS A 425 13.07 -26.45 -14.21
CA LYS A 425 13.16 -27.41 -13.10
C LYS A 425 14.42 -27.18 -12.26
N GLU A 426 15.54 -26.89 -12.91
CA GLU A 426 16.81 -26.61 -12.22
C GLU A 426 16.76 -25.30 -11.44
N ILE A 427 16.27 -24.22 -12.05
CA ILE A 427 16.09 -22.92 -11.39
C ILE A 427 15.12 -23.06 -10.21
N HIS A 428 14.02 -23.77 -10.39
CA HIS A 428 13.05 -24.04 -9.32
C HIS A 428 13.69 -24.81 -8.17
N ARG A 429 14.51 -25.83 -8.44
CA ARG A 429 15.27 -26.55 -7.41
C ARG A 429 16.14 -25.59 -6.58
N TRP A 430 16.89 -24.70 -7.24
CA TRP A 430 17.70 -23.68 -6.55
C TRP A 430 16.84 -22.74 -5.71
N LEU A 431 15.69 -22.31 -6.24
CA LEU A 431 14.75 -21.46 -5.52
C LEU A 431 14.24 -22.13 -4.23
N ILE A 432 13.92 -23.44 -4.28
CA ILE A 432 13.51 -24.21 -3.10
C ILE A 432 14.63 -24.30 -2.06
N ILE A 433 15.87 -24.56 -2.50
CA ILE A 433 17.04 -24.63 -1.60
C ILE A 433 17.22 -23.28 -0.88
N LEU A 434 17.26 -22.18 -1.63
CA LEU A 434 17.42 -20.84 -1.07
C LEU A 434 16.27 -20.45 -0.13
N SER A 435 15.04 -20.83 -0.48
CA SER A 435 13.89 -20.61 0.39
C SER A 435 14.05 -21.36 1.71
N ARG A 436 14.48 -22.63 1.66
CA ARG A 436 14.73 -23.43 2.87
C ARG A 436 15.83 -22.82 3.74
N ASP A 437 16.95 -22.45 3.12
CA ASP A 437 18.07 -21.84 3.83
C ASP A 437 17.65 -20.53 4.52
N LEU A 438 16.82 -19.72 3.87
CA LEU A 438 16.24 -18.51 4.46
C LEU A 438 15.35 -18.84 5.68
N HIS A 439 14.50 -19.86 5.57
CA HIS A 439 13.66 -20.31 6.69
C HIS A 439 14.51 -20.77 7.88
N ASP A 440 15.52 -21.59 7.60
CA ASP A 440 16.45 -22.12 8.60
C ASP A 440 17.19 -20.97 9.29
N LEU A 441 17.70 -19.97 8.54
CA LEU A 441 18.38 -18.79 9.08
C LEU A 441 17.50 -17.97 10.03
N ILE A 442 16.23 -17.75 9.67
CA ILE A 442 15.28 -17.01 10.51
C ILE A 442 15.00 -17.78 11.80
N GLU A 443 14.87 -19.10 11.70
CA GLU A 443 14.65 -19.97 12.85
C GLU A 443 15.87 -20.01 13.78
N TYR A 444 17.08 -20.18 13.23
CA TYR A 444 18.33 -20.12 13.99
C TYR A 444 18.51 -18.77 14.68
N HIS A 445 18.27 -17.65 13.99
CA HIS A 445 18.40 -16.32 14.60
C HIS A 445 17.42 -16.13 15.76
N SER A 446 16.19 -16.65 15.64
CA SER A 446 15.20 -16.59 16.70
C SER A 446 15.63 -17.38 17.95
N ASN A 447 16.24 -18.55 17.73
CA ASN A 447 16.77 -19.39 18.81
C ASN A 447 18.06 -18.83 19.40
N ALA A 448 18.95 -18.24 18.59
CA ALA A 448 20.20 -17.64 19.05
C ALA A 448 19.98 -16.52 20.07
N LYS A 449 18.96 -15.66 19.88
CA LYS A 449 18.57 -14.66 20.89
C LYS A 449 18.17 -15.31 22.22
N ASN A 450 17.44 -16.43 22.17
CA ASN A 450 17.09 -17.18 23.38
C ASN A 450 18.35 -17.79 24.05
N TYR A 451 19.33 -18.24 23.27
CA TYR A 451 20.60 -18.74 23.78
C TYR A 451 21.45 -17.64 24.43
N GLU A 452 21.60 -16.47 23.79
CA GLU A 452 22.33 -15.32 24.36
C GLU A 452 21.69 -14.85 25.67
N GLU A 453 20.36 -14.73 25.72
CA GLU A 453 19.64 -14.39 26.96
C GLU A 453 19.83 -15.45 28.05
N THR A 454 19.85 -16.73 27.68
CA THR A 454 20.08 -17.84 28.62
C THR A 454 21.51 -17.87 29.13
N ILE A 455 22.49 -17.61 28.26
CA ILE A 455 23.91 -17.50 28.61
C ILE A 455 24.13 -16.30 29.53
N ALA A 456 23.53 -15.15 29.22
CA ALA A 456 23.60 -13.96 30.09
C ALA A 456 23.03 -14.24 31.49
N LYS A 457 21.87 -14.89 31.58
CA LYS A 457 21.29 -15.32 32.88
C LYS A 457 22.21 -16.28 33.64
N ARG A 458 22.81 -17.26 32.95
CA ARG A 458 23.76 -18.20 33.57
C ARG A 458 25.04 -17.53 34.02
N ASN A 459 25.59 -16.61 33.23
CA ASN A 459 26.79 -15.85 33.58
C ASN A 459 26.56 -14.92 34.78
N ASN A 460 25.39 -14.26 34.86
CA ASN A 460 25.03 -13.48 36.05
C ASN A 460 24.98 -14.36 37.30
N ARG A 461 24.33 -15.53 37.20
CA ARG A 461 24.27 -16.48 38.32
C ARG A 461 25.65 -17.04 38.69
N LEU A 462 26.53 -17.27 37.71
CA LEU A 462 27.91 -17.69 37.95
C LEU A 462 28.70 -16.60 38.68
N SER A 463 28.51 -15.33 38.30
CA SER A 463 29.12 -14.18 38.97
C SER A 463 28.65 -14.05 40.42
N GLU A 464 27.37 -14.25 40.70
CA GLU A 464 26.81 -14.23 42.07
C GLU A 464 27.43 -15.34 42.93
N ILE A 465 27.57 -16.56 42.38
CA ILE A 465 28.19 -17.69 43.07
C ILE A 465 29.67 -17.41 43.33
N ASN A 466 30.42 -16.89 42.35
CA ASN A 466 31.83 -16.56 42.52
C ASN A 466 32.03 -15.49 43.59
N ASN A 467 31.22 -14.43 43.59
CA ASN A 467 31.27 -13.41 44.64
C ASN A 467 31.02 -14.02 46.04
N SER A 468 30.07 -14.95 46.15
CA SER A 468 29.80 -15.64 47.42
C SER A 468 30.96 -16.57 47.85
N ILE A 469 31.62 -17.23 46.90
CA ILE A 469 32.82 -18.03 47.17
C ILE A 469 33.95 -17.12 47.68
N ASP A 470 34.20 -15.99 47.01
CA ASP A 470 35.25 -15.04 47.41
C ASP A 470 34.99 -14.46 48.81
N GLU A 471 33.75 -14.09 49.11
CA GLU A 471 33.36 -13.65 50.46
C GLU A 471 33.58 -14.73 51.51
N ASN A 472 33.21 -15.98 51.22
CA ASN A 472 33.39 -17.09 52.14
C ASN A 472 34.87 -17.46 52.31
N GLN A 473 35.69 -17.39 51.26
CA GLN A 473 37.13 -17.57 51.35
C GLN A 473 37.78 -16.48 52.20
N LYS A 474 37.33 -15.22 52.07
CA LYS A 474 37.79 -14.12 52.91
C LYS A 474 37.44 -14.38 54.38
N LYS A 475 36.21 -14.80 54.68
CA LYS A 475 35.78 -15.19 56.03
C LYS A 475 36.63 -16.35 56.59
N ILE A 476 36.90 -17.38 55.80
CA ILE A 476 37.76 -18.51 56.21
C ILE A 476 39.18 -18.03 56.53
N LYS A 477 39.73 -17.12 55.71
CA LYS A 477 41.07 -16.57 55.95
C LYS A 477 41.12 -15.73 57.23
N GLU A 478 40.10 -14.90 57.47
CA GLU A 478 39.95 -14.13 58.71
C GLU A 478 39.87 -15.07 59.93
N LEU A 479 39.04 -16.12 59.86
CA LEU A 479 38.93 -17.13 60.90
C LEU A 479 40.28 -17.80 61.23
N LYS A 480 41.01 -18.26 60.21
CA LYS A 480 42.32 -18.91 60.39
C LYS A 480 43.34 -17.95 61.00
N ASN A 481 43.34 -16.69 60.58
CA ASN A 481 44.22 -15.68 61.17
C ASN A 481 43.91 -15.45 62.65
N THR A 482 42.64 -15.29 63.01
CA THR A 482 42.24 -15.10 64.41
C THR A 482 42.62 -16.31 65.28
N CYS A 483 42.46 -17.52 64.75
CA CYS A 483 42.86 -18.74 65.47
C CYS A 483 44.39 -18.83 65.64
N PHE A 484 45.15 -18.54 64.59
CA PHE A 484 46.62 -18.49 64.66
C PHE A 484 47.12 -17.43 65.66
N GLU A 485 46.50 -16.25 65.66
CA GLU A 485 46.79 -15.18 66.63
C GLU A 485 46.49 -15.62 68.06
N TRP A 486 45.38 -16.32 68.27
CA TRP A 486 45.05 -16.93 69.57
C TRP A 486 46.10 -17.95 70.00
N GLU A 487 46.49 -18.89 69.14
CA GLU A 487 47.51 -19.90 69.47
C GLU A 487 48.86 -19.24 69.82
N THR A 488 49.24 -18.22 69.07
CA THR A 488 50.47 -17.44 69.31
C THR A 488 50.39 -16.67 70.63
N PHE A 489 49.25 -16.05 70.93
CA PHE A 489 49.03 -15.33 72.18
C PHE A 489 49.04 -16.28 73.38
N ASN A 490 48.35 -17.41 73.27
CA ASN A 490 48.22 -18.41 74.32
C ASN A 490 49.56 -19.10 74.62
N SER A 491 50.35 -19.43 73.59
CA SER A 491 51.68 -20.02 73.75
C SER A 491 52.67 -19.07 74.42
N LYS A 492 52.72 -17.79 74.02
CA LYS A 492 53.58 -16.76 74.64
C LYS A 492 53.22 -16.49 76.10
N ALA A 493 51.94 -16.60 76.47
CA ALA A 493 51.46 -16.36 77.83
C ALA A 493 51.52 -17.61 78.73
N SER A 494 51.94 -18.77 78.19
CA SER A 494 52.05 -20.02 78.94
C SER A 494 53.26 -20.01 79.88
N ASN A 495 53.10 -20.55 81.08
CA ASN A 495 54.11 -20.55 82.15
C ASN A 495 54.10 -21.90 82.90
N ILE A 496 55.12 -22.18 83.72
CA ILE A 496 55.29 -23.40 84.52
C ILE A 496 54.10 -23.70 85.44
N LEU A 497 53.36 -22.66 85.84
CA LEU A 497 52.13 -22.77 86.63
C LEU A 497 50.97 -23.45 85.87
N ASP A 498 51.05 -23.55 84.54
CA ASP A 498 50.08 -24.26 83.70
C ASP A 498 50.25 -25.79 83.75
N MET A 499 51.26 -26.31 84.47
CA MET A 499 51.39 -27.75 84.75
C MET A 499 50.39 -28.24 85.81
N ILE A 500 49.74 -27.34 86.56
CA ILE A 500 48.71 -27.67 87.55
C ILE A 500 47.33 -27.56 86.88
N PRO A 501 46.57 -28.66 86.70
CA PRO A 501 45.36 -28.68 85.86
C PRO A 501 44.29 -27.64 86.22
N TYR A 502 44.02 -27.45 87.51
CA TYR A 502 43.02 -26.49 87.99
C TYR A 502 43.45 -25.03 87.73
N LEU A 503 44.74 -24.72 87.90
CA LEU A 503 45.29 -23.39 87.64
C LEU A 503 45.38 -23.10 86.14
N LYS A 504 45.67 -24.13 85.32
CA LYS A 504 45.68 -24.03 83.86
C LYS A 504 44.33 -23.59 83.31
N GLN A 505 43.24 -24.23 83.74
CA GLN A 505 41.88 -23.89 83.27
C GLN A 505 41.49 -22.46 83.62
N LYS A 506 41.73 -22.03 84.87
CA LYS A 506 41.42 -20.65 85.30
C LYS A 506 42.24 -19.61 84.53
N ARG A 507 43.55 -19.85 84.36
CA ARG A 507 44.46 -18.94 83.64
C ARG A 507 44.22 -18.94 82.13
N GLU A 508 43.75 -20.04 81.56
CA GLU A 508 43.33 -20.08 80.16
C GLU A 508 42.05 -19.26 79.93
N GLN A 509 41.07 -19.33 80.84
CA GLN A 509 39.88 -18.45 80.77
C GLN A 509 40.24 -16.96 80.89
N GLU A 510 41.15 -16.60 81.81
CA GLU A 510 41.65 -15.22 81.93
C GLU A 510 42.40 -14.76 80.66
N ARG A 511 43.17 -15.65 80.02
CA ARG A 511 43.81 -15.37 78.73
C ARG A 511 42.80 -15.20 77.59
N LYS A 512 41.77 -16.05 77.53
CA LYS A 512 40.68 -15.93 76.55
C LYS A 512 39.96 -14.60 76.70
N GLN A 513 39.61 -14.18 77.92
CA GLN A 513 39.00 -12.86 78.17
C GLN A 513 39.89 -11.72 77.69
N LYS A 514 41.19 -11.78 78.00
CA LYS A 514 42.15 -10.75 77.60
C LYS A 514 42.34 -10.69 76.09
N PHE A 515 42.37 -11.85 75.41
CA PHE A 515 42.46 -11.91 73.96
C PHE A 515 41.20 -11.37 73.28
N CYS A 516 40.01 -11.69 73.81
CA CYS A 516 38.74 -11.15 73.30
C CYS A 516 38.69 -9.63 73.43
N HIS A 517 39.13 -9.07 74.57
CA HIS A 517 39.19 -7.62 74.76
C HIS A 517 40.23 -6.95 73.84
N LEU A 518 41.36 -7.58 73.56
CA LEU A 518 42.42 -7.01 72.71
C LEU A 518 42.07 -7.05 71.21
N ASN A 519 41.27 -8.02 70.78
CA ASN A 519 40.89 -8.22 69.37
C ASN A 519 39.40 -7.92 69.11
N GLU A 520 38.76 -7.17 70.00
CA GLU A 520 37.37 -6.70 69.87
C GLU A 520 36.32 -7.82 69.64
N LEU A 521 36.56 -9.03 70.15
CA LEU A 521 35.59 -10.12 70.11
C LEU A 521 34.50 -9.90 71.17
N SER A 522 33.25 -10.17 70.81
CA SER A 522 32.08 -9.88 71.64
C SER A 522 31.99 -10.75 72.90
N SER A 523 32.54 -11.95 72.88
CA SER A 523 32.54 -12.88 74.02
C SER A 523 33.60 -13.98 73.90
N ILE A 524 33.87 -14.68 75.02
CA ILE A 524 34.69 -15.90 75.02
C ILE A 524 33.99 -17.01 74.22
N GLU A 525 32.67 -17.09 74.30
CA GLU A 525 31.85 -18.08 73.58
C GLU A 525 32.00 -17.91 72.06
N GLU A 526 32.12 -16.67 71.58
CA GLU A 526 32.46 -16.38 70.19
C GLU A 526 33.83 -16.97 69.83
N LEU A 527 34.89 -16.68 70.60
CA LEU A 527 36.23 -17.23 70.35
C LEU A 527 36.24 -18.77 70.37
N GLU A 528 35.55 -19.40 71.32
CA GLU A 528 35.45 -20.86 71.41
C GLU A 528 34.71 -21.46 70.22
N SER A 529 33.63 -20.80 69.77
CA SER A 529 32.92 -21.18 68.54
C SER A 529 33.82 -21.09 67.29
N LEU A 530 34.67 -20.06 67.19
CA LEU A 530 35.62 -19.94 66.07
C LEU A 530 36.67 -21.06 66.09
N LEU A 531 37.21 -21.38 67.26
CA LEU A 531 38.20 -22.44 67.45
C LEU A 531 37.60 -23.84 67.20
N GLU A 532 36.34 -24.07 67.57
CA GLU A 532 35.63 -25.31 67.22
C GLU A 532 35.35 -25.43 65.72
N LYS A 533 35.00 -24.33 65.06
CA LYS A 533 34.78 -24.31 63.60
C LYS A 533 36.05 -24.58 62.81
N GLU A 534 37.21 -24.09 63.28
CA GLU A 534 38.49 -24.40 62.64
C GLU A 534 38.88 -25.88 62.84
N LYS A 535 38.67 -26.44 64.04
CA LYS A 535 38.96 -27.87 64.32
C LYS A 535 38.10 -28.86 63.53
N ASN A 536 36.93 -28.43 63.09
CA ASN A 536 35.98 -29.24 62.32
C ASN A 536 36.08 -29.03 60.79
N GLN A 537 36.98 -28.16 60.31
CA GLN A 537 37.39 -28.06 58.90
C GLN A 537 38.62 -28.94 58.64
#